data_AF-E1WZ41-F1
#
_entry.id   AF-E1WZ41-F1
#
_cell.length_a   1.000
_cell.length_b   1.000
_cell.length_c   1.000
_cell.angle_alpha   90.00
_cell.angle_beta   90.00
_cell.angle_gamma   90.00
#
_symmetry.space_group_name_H-M   'P 1'
#
loop_
_entity.id
_entity.type
_entity.pdbx_description
1 polymer ?
#
loop_
_entity_poly.entity_id
_entity_poly.type
_entity_poly.pdbx_seq_one_letter_code
_entity_poly.pdbx_strand_id
1 'polypeptide(L)'
;MKKKRINSTHIYKDQSGFTLIEVLIAITILSILMATMYTIVNNSTESKDKIISEDRDALQLVTALDRMEQDFSQLYSPLYYSAKYQKKNDNGFAPRSLGSDEQEKAANPLDSYEASERFPAISTSADVIPIIQNETKTDLIFMTTSNRRVLEDSKQSRYAWVKYALRSSSEDADERREGAEYELTRAIETENIYNKEFDWKNVKEYPLLKDIKSFQFLFWNPKTEKFVDKLDQLTTDKDTPRLIRIKLVWINSDNNEVEIDRTYRPLYPYFDTEKDEKEKENARKGDQKPGSPNTPGAPVESQEEDL
;
A
#
# COMPACT_ATOMS: atom_id res chain seq x y z
N MET A 1 -39.03 79.51 -45.40
CA MET A 1 -38.45 78.20 -45.04
C MET A 1 -38.38 77.32 -46.28
N LYS A 2 -37.17 77.01 -46.76
CA LYS A 2 -36.93 76.22 -48.00
C LYS A 2 -37.04 74.73 -47.71
N LYS A 3 -37.97 74.03 -48.39
CA LYS A 3 -38.06 72.56 -48.42
C LYS A 3 -36.87 72.00 -49.20
N LYS A 4 -35.96 71.33 -48.48
CA LYS A 4 -34.82 70.59 -49.06
C LYS A 4 -35.34 69.26 -49.61
N ARG A 5 -35.46 69.13 -50.94
CA ARG A 5 -35.73 67.84 -51.61
C ARG A 5 -34.49 66.97 -51.46
N ILE A 6 -34.65 65.81 -50.84
CA ILE A 6 -33.65 64.74 -50.84
C ILE A 6 -33.84 64.00 -52.16
N ASN A 7 -32.89 64.15 -53.09
CA ASN A 7 -32.83 63.37 -54.31
C ASN A 7 -32.51 61.92 -53.93
N SER A 8 -33.43 61.00 -54.18
CA SER A 8 -33.17 59.56 -54.17
C SER A 8 -32.33 59.21 -55.40
N THR A 9 -31.02 59.36 -55.30
CA THR A 9 -30.09 58.83 -56.29
C THR A 9 -30.15 57.31 -56.22
N HIS A 10 -30.87 56.74 -57.19
CA HIS A 10 -30.74 55.40 -57.73
C HIS A 10 -29.74 54.49 -57.01
N ILE A 11 -30.26 53.62 -56.15
CA ILE A 11 -29.67 52.30 -55.89
C ILE A 11 -29.95 51.49 -57.16
N TYR A 12 -29.17 51.70 -58.23
CA TYR A 12 -29.08 50.71 -59.29
C TYR A 12 -28.43 49.49 -58.65
N LYS A 13 -29.27 48.56 -58.20
CA LYS A 13 -28.88 47.20 -57.93
C LYS A 13 -28.35 46.64 -59.25
N ASP A 14 -27.04 46.57 -59.40
CA ASP A 14 -26.42 45.53 -60.22
C ASP A 14 -26.81 44.20 -59.58
N GLN A 15 -27.99 43.67 -59.93
CA GLN A 15 -28.35 42.29 -59.64
C GLN A 15 -27.66 41.40 -60.67
N SER A 16 -26.32 41.39 -60.67
CA SER A 16 -25.59 40.27 -61.22
C SER A 16 -25.90 39.08 -60.31
N GLY A 17 -26.90 38.28 -60.69
CA GLY A 17 -27.18 37.02 -60.03
C GLY A 17 -25.91 36.17 -60.03
N PHE A 18 -25.68 35.44 -58.94
CA PHE A 18 -24.57 34.50 -58.88
C PHE A 18 -24.63 33.55 -60.06
N THR A 19 -23.50 33.36 -60.72
CA THR A 19 -23.43 32.37 -61.79
C THR A 19 -23.62 30.99 -61.18
N LEU A 20 -24.25 30.08 -61.92
CA LEU A 20 -24.47 28.71 -61.44
C LEU A 20 -23.16 28.02 -61.05
N ILE A 21 -22.06 28.34 -61.74
CA ILE A 21 -20.73 27.80 -61.42
C ILE A 21 -20.16 28.34 -60.11
N GLU A 22 -20.43 29.59 -59.76
CA GLU A 22 -19.98 30.22 -58.52
C GLU A 22 -20.72 29.66 -57.30
N VAL A 23 -22.03 29.41 -57.44
CA VAL A 23 -22.81 28.69 -56.43
C VAL A 23 -22.30 27.27 -56.26
N LEU A 24 -21.95 26.58 -57.36
CA LEU A 24 -21.40 25.23 -57.32
C LEU A 24 -20.04 25.21 -56.62
N ILE A 25 -19.14 26.13 -56.96
CA ILE A 25 -17.83 26.28 -56.30
C ILE A 25 -18.02 26.56 -54.81
N ALA A 26 -18.91 27.49 -54.44
CA ALA A 26 -19.18 27.81 -53.04
C ALA A 26 -19.69 26.60 -52.24
N ILE A 27 -20.61 25.80 -52.80
CA ILE A 27 -21.11 24.59 -52.17
C ILE A 27 -20.00 23.54 -52.03
N THR A 28 -19.11 23.39 -53.03
CA THR A 28 -17.98 22.45 -52.95
C THR A 28 -16.96 22.85 -51.90
N ILE A 29 -16.64 24.13 -51.77
CA ILE A 29 -15.74 24.62 -50.71
C ILE A 29 -16.39 24.40 -49.35
N LEU A 30 -17.68 24.72 -49.21
CA LEU A 30 -18.42 24.52 -47.97
C LEU A 30 -18.48 23.05 -47.57
N SER A 31 -18.69 22.13 -48.51
CA SER A 31 -18.73 20.69 -48.22
C SER A 31 -17.37 20.16 -47.76
N ILE A 32 -16.26 20.62 -48.38
CA ILE A 32 -14.91 20.27 -47.95
C ILE A 32 -14.61 20.83 -46.55
N LEU A 33 -15.01 22.07 -46.27
CA LEU A 33 -14.86 22.67 -44.94
C LEU A 33 -15.66 21.92 -43.88
N MET A 34 -16.91 21.53 -44.17
CA MET A 34 -17.71 20.75 -43.25
C MET A 34 -17.13 19.35 -43.02
N ALA A 35 -16.65 18.68 -44.07
CA ALA A 35 -16.02 17.37 -43.94
C ALA A 35 -14.74 17.43 -43.10
N THR A 36 -13.88 18.42 -43.34
CA THR A 36 -12.65 18.62 -42.56
C THR A 36 -12.95 18.97 -41.11
N MET A 37 -13.94 19.83 -40.86
CA MET A 37 -14.36 20.18 -39.50
C MET A 37 -14.91 18.96 -38.76
N TYR A 38 -15.71 18.13 -39.43
CA TYR A 38 -16.20 16.87 -38.85
C TYR A 38 -15.05 15.92 -38.49
N THR A 39 -14.07 15.74 -39.38
CA THR A 39 -12.88 14.92 -39.08
C THR A 39 -12.09 15.46 -37.89
N ILE A 40 -11.89 16.79 -37.80
CA ILE A 40 -11.18 17.41 -36.67
C ILE A 40 -11.94 17.19 -35.36
N VAL A 41 -13.26 17.39 -35.36
CA VAL A 41 -14.09 17.19 -34.17
C VAL A 41 -14.09 15.73 -33.74
N ASN A 42 -14.21 14.79 -34.69
CA ASN A 42 -14.21 13.36 -34.40
C ASN A 42 -12.86 12.92 -33.82
N ASN A 43 -11.75 13.27 -34.49
CA ASN A 43 -10.41 12.95 -34.02
C ASN A 43 -10.13 13.60 -32.65
N SER A 44 -10.60 14.83 -32.42
CA SER A 44 -10.45 15.51 -31.13
C SER A 44 -11.26 14.83 -30.03
N THR A 45 -12.43 14.29 -30.36
CA THR A 45 -13.29 13.58 -29.39
C THR A 45 -12.67 12.23 -29.04
N GLU A 46 -12.29 11.44 -30.04
CA GLU A 46 -11.62 10.15 -29.85
C GLU A 46 -10.30 10.29 -29.08
N SER A 47 -9.48 11.31 -29.42
CA SER A 47 -8.24 11.58 -28.69
C SER A 47 -8.49 11.94 -27.24
N LYS A 48 -9.52 12.76 -26.98
CA LYS A 48 -9.90 13.13 -25.61
C LYS A 48 -10.35 11.90 -24.83
N ASP A 49 -11.19 11.05 -25.41
CA ASP A 49 -11.70 9.85 -24.76
C ASP A 49 -10.57 8.86 -24.46
N LYS A 50 -9.62 8.69 -25.39
CA LYS A 50 -8.42 7.88 -25.19
C LYS A 50 -7.56 8.40 -24.03
N ILE A 51 -7.24 9.69 -24.01
CA ILE A 51 -6.45 10.32 -22.94
C ILE A 51 -7.15 10.16 -21.59
N ILE A 52 -8.47 10.37 -21.52
CA ILE A 52 -9.23 10.19 -20.27
C ILE A 52 -9.15 8.73 -19.77
N SER A 53 -9.23 7.76 -20.68
CA SER A 53 -9.12 6.33 -20.32
C SER A 53 -7.72 5.98 -19.80
N GLU A 54 -6.67 6.45 -20.48
CA GLU A 54 -5.27 6.27 -20.06
C GLU A 54 -5.00 6.90 -18.68
N ASP A 55 -5.47 8.13 -18.46
CA ASP A 55 -5.31 8.84 -17.20
C ASP A 55 -6.02 8.13 -16.04
N ARG A 56 -7.23 7.60 -16.29
CA ARG A 56 -7.98 6.85 -15.27
C ARG A 56 -7.23 5.59 -14.83
N ASP A 57 -6.66 4.87 -15.78
CA ASP A 57 -5.94 3.63 -15.53
C ASP A 57 -4.61 3.89 -14.81
N ALA A 58 -3.87 4.92 -15.24
CA ALA A 58 -2.68 5.38 -14.54
C ALA A 58 -2.99 5.82 -13.10
N LEU A 59 -4.09 6.54 -12.89
CA LEU A 59 -4.54 6.95 -11.56
C LEU A 59 -4.88 5.74 -10.67
N GLN A 60 -5.52 4.71 -11.22
CA GLN A 60 -5.80 3.48 -10.50
C GLN A 60 -4.52 2.79 -10.03
N LEU A 61 -3.53 2.66 -10.92
CA LEU A 61 -2.22 2.11 -10.59
C LEU A 61 -1.54 2.89 -9.45
N VAL A 62 -1.45 4.22 -9.60
CA VAL A 62 -0.83 5.09 -8.58
C VAL A 62 -1.55 4.96 -7.24
N THR A 63 -2.88 4.96 -7.24
CA THR A 63 -3.70 4.82 -6.03
C THR A 63 -3.47 3.46 -5.35
N ALA A 64 -3.36 2.38 -6.13
CA ALA A 64 -3.08 1.05 -5.59
C ALA A 64 -1.68 0.98 -4.93
N LEU A 65 -0.68 1.55 -5.58
CA LEU A 65 0.70 1.60 -5.07
C LEU A 65 0.85 2.48 -3.84
N ASP A 66 0.18 3.64 -3.81
CA ASP A 66 0.16 4.54 -2.64
C ASP A 66 -0.57 3.89 -1.46
N ARG A 67 -1.67 3.17 -1.73
CA ARG A 67 -2.38 2.43 -0.68
C ARG A 67 -1.51 1.34 -0.05
N MET A 68 -0.77 0.59 -0.86
CA MET A 68 0.24 -0.36 -0.36
C MET A 68 1.32 0.32 0.46
N GLU A 69 1.85 1.44 -0.05
CA GLU A 69 2.88 2.21 0.65
C GLU A 69 2.40 2.63 2.04
N GLN A 70 1.18 3.16 2.13
CA GLN A 70 0.58 3.58 3.40
C GLN A 70 0.44 2.41 4.38
N ASP A 71 0.01 1.24 3.90
CA ASP A 71 -0.17 0.07 4.77
C ASP A 71 1.17 -0.52 5.23
N PHE A 72 2.14 -0.67 4.32
CA PHE A 72 3.47 -1.22 4.63
C PHE A 72 4.32 -0.28 5.47
N SER A 73 4.28 1.03 5.20
CA SER A 73 4.98 2.03 6.01
C SER A 73 4.51 2.04 7.46
N GLN A 74 3.25 1.65 7.69
CA GLN A 74 2.62 1.63 9.02
C GLN A 74 2.36 0.21 9.55
N LEU A 75 3.07 -0.79 9.00
CA LEU A 75 3.00 -2.18 9.45
C LEU A 75 3.35 -2.25 10.94
N TYR A 76 2.46 -2.84 11.73
CA TYR A 76 2.55 -2.85 13.18
C TYR A 76 3.10 -4.17 13.71
N SER A 77 4.10 -4.08 14.58
CA SER A 77 4.59 -5.17 15.41
C SER A 77 5.31 -4.58 16.65
N PRO A 78 5.02 -5.05 17.88
CA PRO A 78 5.77 -4.63 19.06
C PRO A 78 7.27 -4.96 18.98
N LEU A 79 7.63 -5.93 18.13
CA LEU A 79 9.02 -6.34 17.92
C LEU A 79 9.90 -5.26 17.26
N TYR A 80 9.30 -4.17 16.81
CA TYR A 80 10.04 -2.99 16.37
C TYR A 80 10.64 -2.16 17.52
N TYR A 81 10.25 -2.41 18.77
CA TYR A 81 10.72 -1.64 19.94
C TYR A 81 10.79 -2.45 21.24
N SER A 82 10.42 -3.74 21.23
CA SER A 82 10.53 -4.65 22.37
C SER A 82 10.91 -6.05 21.91
N ALA A 83 11.76 -6.75 22.65
CA ALA A 83 12.05 -8.16 22.39
C ALA A 83 10.80 -9.05 22.62
N LYS A 84 10.83 -10.24 22.01
CA LYS A 84 9.82 -11.31 22.21
C LYS A 84 9.97 -11.87 23.63
N TYR A 85 8.86 -12.12 24.31
CA TYR A 85 8.92 -12.76 25.61
C TYR A 85 9.27 -14.24 25.47
N GLN A 86 10.29 -14.71 26.19
CA GLN A 86 10.62 -16.12 26.31
C GLN A 86 10.36 -16.58 27.76
N LYS A 87 9.53 -17.62 27.93
CA LYS A 87 9.33 -18.23 29.25
C LYS A 87 10.63 -18.92 29.65
N LYS A 88 11.25 -18.47 30.74
CA LYS A 88 12.34 -19.24 31.35
C LYS A 88 11.77 -20.54 31.93
N ASN A 89 12.36 -21.66 31.58
CA ASN A 89 12.25 -22.88 32.36
C ASN A 89 13.05 -22.66 33.66
N ASP A 90 12.38 -22.31 34.74
CA ASP A 90 12.95 -22.27 36.09
C ASP A 90 13.28 -23.68 36.56
N ASN A 91 14.40 -24.24 36.07
CA ASN A 91 15.01 -25.46 36.59
C ASN A 91 16.40 -25.22 37.18
N GLY A 92 16.69 -23.99 37.61
CA GLY A 92 18.02 -23.66 38.15
C GLY A 92 17.99 -22.49 39.10
N PHE A 93 18.00 -22.82 40.40
CA PHE A 93 18.46 -21.95 41.48
C PHE A 93 17.52 -20.81 41.89
N ALA A 94 16.52 -21.13 42.72
CA ALA A 94 15.95 -20.15 43.62
C ALA A 94 17.02 -19.77 44.67
N PRO A 95 17.50 -18.53 44.73
CA PRO A 95 18.23 -18.09 45.92
C PRO A 95 17.23 -18.18 47.08
N ARG A 96 17.59 -18.91 48.14
CA ARG A 96 16.87 -18.87 49.41
C ARG A 96 16.89 -17.43 49.92
N SER A 97 15.86 -16.65 49.59
CA SER A 97 15.61 -15.37 50.22
C SER A 97 15.06 -15.65 51.62
N LEU A 98 15.89 -15.45 52.63
CA LEU A 98 15.43 -15.28 54.00
C LEU A 98 14.75 -13.91 54.08
N GLY A 99 13.44 -13.93 54.35
CA GLY A 99 12.73 -12.84 55.01
C GLY A 99 12.38 -11.64 54.13
N SER A 100 11.15 -11.63 53.61
CA SER A 100 10.21 -10.51 53.72
C SER A 100 8.92 -10.89 52.99
N ASP A 101 7.84 -10.96 53.75
CA ASP A 101 6.47 -11.01 53.25
C ASP A 101 6.20 -9.82 52.31
N GLU A 102 5.36 -10.04 51.29
CA GLU A 102 4.85 -9.04 50.32
C GLU A 102 5.84 -8.49 49.27
N GLN A 103 6.63 -9.35 48.62
CA GLN A 103 6.92 -9.09 47.20
C GLN A 103 5.74 -9.59 46.39
N GLU A 104 4.91 -8.66 45.89
CA GLU A 104 4.01 -8.89 44.76
C GLU A 104 4.79 -9.73 43.74
N LYS A 105 4.45 -11.01 43.62
CA LYS A 105 4.89 -11.82 42.49
C LYS A 105 4.38 -11.05 41.28
N ALA A 106 5.27 -10.35 40.58
CA ALA A 106 4.94 -9.75 39.30
C ALA A 106 4.29 -10.86 38.48
N ALA A 107 2.97 -10.79 38.31
CA ALA A 107 2.21 -11.85 37.69
C ALA A 107 2.83 -12.05 36.32
N ASN A 108 3.31 -13.27 36.01
CA ASN A 108 3.94 -13.50 34.72
C ASN A 108 2.90 -13.16 33.65
N PRO A 109 3.16 -12.23 32.73
CA PRO A 109 2.21 -11.85 31.70
C PRO A 109 1.77 -13.03 30.82
N LEU A 110 2.56 -14.11 30.81
CA LEU A 110 2.28 -15.34 30.10
C LEU A 110 1.25 -16.25 30.80
N ASP A 111 1.01 -16.09 32.11
CA ASP A 111 0.09 -16.96 32.85
C ASP A 111 -1.38 -16.63 32.51
N SER A 112 -1.65 -15.43 31.98
CA SER A 112 -2.98 -15.00 31.51
C SER A 112 -3.11 -14.96 29.98
N TYR A 113 -2.02 -15.16 29.24
CA TYR A 113 -2.01 -15.07 27.79
C TYR A 113 -2.28 -16.42 27.12
N GLU A 114 -3.30 -16.45 26.26
CA GLU A 114 -3.59 -17.57 25.38
C GLU A 114 -3.16 -17.21 23.95
N ALA A 115 -2.20 -17.97 23.42
CA ALA A 115 -1.79 -17.84 22.03
C ALA A 115 -2.98 -18.15 21.09
N SER A 116 -3.12 -17.34 20.05
CA SER A 116 -4.13 -17.48 19.01
C SER A 116 -3.49 -17.48 17.63
N GLU A 117 -4.28 -17.71 16.59
CA GLU A 117 -3.80 -17.65 15.20
C GLU A 117 -3.27 -16.26 14.86
N ARG A 118 -4.03 -15.21 15.21
CA ARG A 118 -3.67 -13.82 14.94
C ARG A 118 -2.55 -13.29 15.81
N PHE A 119 -2.46 -13.79 17.05
CA PHE A 119 -1.48 -13.37 18.04
C PHE A 119 -0.82 -14.61 18.63
N PRO A 120 0.34 -15.05 18.09
CA PRO A 120 1.01 -16.26 18.57
C PRO A 120 1.88 -16.03 19.82
N ALA A 121 2.28 -14.79 20.11
CA ALA A 121 3.20 -14.48 21.20
C ALA A 121 2.96 -13.07 21.78
N ILE A 122 3.62 -12.79 22.91
CA ILE A 122 3.70 -11.47 23.53
C ILE A 122 5.14 -10.95 23.60
N SER A 123 5.28 -9.63 23.70
CA SER A 123 6.54 -8.93 23.89
C SER A 123 6.96 -8.90 25.37
N THR A 124 8.19 -8.50 25.66
CA THR A 124 8.64 -8.27 27.05
C THR A 124 7.86 -7.17 27.78
N SER A 125 7.22 -6.27 27.03
CA SER A 125 6.32 -5.23 27.55
C SER A 125 4.87 -5.71 27.75
N ALA A 126 4.61 -7.02 27.58
CA ALA A 126 3.28 -7.63 27.61
C ALA A 126 2.33 -7.18 26.47
N ASP A 127 2.88 -6.65 25.37
CA ASP A 127 2.10 -6.34 24.17
C ASP A 127 1.91 -7.60 23.32
N VAL A 128 0.72 -7.78 22.73
CA VAL A 128 0.45 -8.89 21.81
C VAL A 128 1.17 -8.69 20.47
N ILE A 129 1.86 -9.72 20.01
CA ILE A 129 2.60 -9.70 18.74
C ILE A 129 1.66 -10.23 17.64
N PRO A 130 1.28 -9.41 16.65
CA PRO A 130 0.50 -9.89 15.53
C PRO A 130 1.35 -10.77 14.61
N ILE A 131 0.73 -11.82 14.05
CA ILE A 131 1.36 -12.63 13.01
C ILE A 131 1.44 -11.89 11.68
N ILE A 132 2.49 -12.18 10.90
CA ILE A 132 2.56 -11.83 9.48
C ILE A 132 2.53 -13.14 8.70
N GLN A 133 1.55 -13.31 7.82
CA GLN A 133 1.39 -14.54 7.04
C GLN A 133 1.58 -14.27 5.55
N ASN A 134 2.31 -15.16 4.90
CA ASN A 134 2.57 -15.20 3.47
C ASN A 134 2.45 -16.67 3.06
N GLU A 135 1.22 -17.12 2.81
CA GLU A 135 0.93 -18.51 2.44
C GLU A 135 1.42 -18.79 1.02
N THR A 136 1.21 -17.83 0.13
CA THR A 136 1.70 -17.83 -1.25
C THR A 136 2.54 -16.58 -1.51
N LYS A 137 3.39 -16.61 -2.54
CA LYS A 137 4.16 -15.42 -2.96
C LYS A 137 3.28 -14.23 -3.38
N THR A 138 1.97 -14.43 -3.55
CA THR A 138 1.00 -13.46 -4.06
C THR A 138 0.03 -12.96 -3.00
N ASP A 139 0.10 -13.48 -1.78
CA ASP A 139 -0.71 -13.03 -0.65
C ASP A 139 0.17 -12.50 0.49
N LEU A 140 -0.40 -11.59 1.26
CA LEU A 140 0.25 -11.08 2.46
C LEU A 140 -0.81 -10.59 3.44
N ILE A 141 -0.77 -11.12 4.65
CA ILE A 141 -1.64 -10.76 5.76
C ILE A 141 -0.79 -10.16 6.87
N PHE A 142 -1.18 -8.98 7.35
CA PHE A 142 -0.48 -8.28 8.42
C PHE A 142 -1.39 -7.28 9.12
N MET A 143 -0.95 -6.85 10.30
CA MET A 143 -1.59 -5.78 11.06
C MET A 143 -0.93 -4.43 10.73
N THR A 144 -1.72 -3.38 10.57
CA THR A 144 -1.24 -2.03 10.27
C THR A 144 -1.89 -0.98 11.16
N THR A 145 -1.21 0.15 11.34
CA THR A 145 -1.72 1.36 12.02
C THR A 145 -2.28 2.41 11.06
N SER A 146 -2.32 2.12 9.76
CA SER A 146 -2.77 3.04 8.70
C SER A 146 -4.25 3.40 8.76
N ASN A 147 -5.05 2.71 9.57
CA ASN A 147 -6.49 2.90 9.60
C ASN A 147 -6.88 4.20 10.31
N ARG A 148 -7.70 5.01 9.63
CA ARG A 148 -8.27 6.24 10.18
C ARG A 148 -9.78 6.08 10.27
N ARG A 149 -10.34 6.36 11.45
CA ARG A 149 -11.79 6.39 11.64
C ARG A 149 -12.35 7.60 10.90
N VAL A 150 -13.41 7.38 10.13
CA VAL A 150 -14.11 8.45 9.42
C VAL A 150 -15.19 9.09 10.31
N LEU A 151 -15.77 8.31 11.23
CA LEU A 151 -16.82 8.74 12.15
C LEU A 151 -16.32 8.65 13.59
N GLU A 152 -16.66 9.62 14.41
CA GLU A 152 -16.20 9.74 15.80
C GLU A 152 -16.61 8.53 16.67
N ASP A 153 -17.85 8.07 16.51
CA ASP A 153 -18.43 6.95 17.26
C ASP A 153 -18.40 5.60 16.50
N SER A 154 -17.57 5.45 15.46
CA SER A 154 -17.45 4.15 14.80
C SER A 154 -16.74 3.14 15.71
N LYS A 155 -17.22 1.90 15.71
CA LYS A 155 -16.60 0.76 16.42
C LYS A 155 -15.33 0.25 15.74
N GLN A 156 -14.60 1.13 15.06
CA GLN A 156 -13.40 0.79 14.30
C GLN A 156 -12.15 1.09 15.11
N SER A 157 -11.22 0.14 15.12
CA SER A 157 -9.90 0.35 15.71
C SER A 157 -9.03 1.26 14.84
N ARG A 158 -8.00 1.87 15.44
CA ARG A 158 -6.91 2.53 14.70
C ARG A 158 -5.96 1.52 14.05
N TYR A 159 -5.96 0.31 14.57
CA TYR A 159 -5.30 -0.82 13.92
C TYR A 159 -6.27 -1.50 12.96
N ALA A 160 -5.73 -2.13 11.94
CA ALA A 160 -6.51 -2.97 11.04
C ALA A 160 -5.70 -4.18 10.61
N TRP A 161 -6.39 -5.31 10.41
CA TRP A 161 -5.84 -6.43 9.67
C TRP A 161 -6.05 -6.17 8.19
N VAL A 162 -4.99 -6.31 7.40
CA VAL A 162 -5.02 -6.12 5.96
C VAL A 162 -4.56 -7.41 5.30
N LYS A 163 -5.31 -7.84 4.30
CA LYS A 163 -4.94 -8.94 3.42
C LYS A 163 -4.85 -8.42 2.00
N TYR A 164 -3.69 -8.58 1.39
CA TYR A 164 -3.54 -8.46 -0.05
C TYR A 164 -3.54 -9.87 -0.66
N ALA A 165 -4.20 -10.02 -1.80
CA ALA A 165 -4.20 -11.27 -2.55
C ALA A 165 -4.34 -11.00 -4.05
N LEU A 166 -3.71 -11.84 -4.85
CA LEU A 166 -3.97 -11.91 -6.28
C LEU A 166 -5.11 -12.89 -6.53
N ARG A 167 -6.13 -12.50 -7.29
CA ARG A 167 -7.21 -13.38 -7.72
C ARG A 167 -7.44 -13.28 -9.21
N SER A 168 -8.15 -14.25 -9.79
CA SER A 168 -8.62 -14.16 -11.17
C SER A 168 -9.56 -12.96 -11.33
N SER A 169 -9.40 -12.22 -12.43
CA SER A 169 -10.21 -11.05 -12.74
C SER A 169 -11.69 -11.40 -12.78
N SER A 170 -12.52 -10.54 -12.18
CA SER A 170 -13.97 -10.68 -12.21
C SER A 170 -14.61 -10.19 -13.52
N GLU A 171 -13.83 -9.64 -14.45
CA GLU A 171 -14.33 -9.13 -15.73
C GLU A 171 -14.63 -10.25 -16.73
N ASP A 172 -15.63 -9.99 -17.58
CA ASP A 172 -16.01 -10.89 -18.64
C ASP A 172 -14.83 -11.13 -19.60
N ALA A 173 -14.77 -12.32 -20.18
CA ALA A 173 -13.65 -12.70 -21.05
C ALA A 173 -13.46 -11.74 -22.25
N ASP A 174 -14.55 -11.13 -22.71
CA ASP A 174 -14.57 -10.20 -23.85
C ASP A 174 -14.11 -8.79 -23.48
N GLU A 175 -14.14 -8.43 -22.18
CA GLU A 175 -13.70 -7.12 -21.68
C GLU A 175 -12.25 -7.14 -21.15
N ARG A 176 -11.71 -8.35 -20.91
CA ARG A 176 -10.36 -8.54 -20.40
C ARG A 176 -9.30 -8.22 -21.44
N ARG A 177 -8.23 -7.57 -20.98
CA ARG A 177 -7.02 -7.38 -21.79
C ARG A 177 -6.27 -8.70 -21.97
N GLU A 178 -5.67 -8.86 -23.14
CA GLU A 178 -4.96 -10.08 -23.50
C GLU A 178 -3.78 -10.32 -22.54
N GLY A 179 -3.77 -11.46 -21.85
CA GLY A 179 -2.73 -11.79 -20.86
C GLY A 179 -2.91 -11.15 -19.47
N ALA A 180 -4.00 -10.41 -19.23
CA ALA A 180 -4.30 -9.73 -17.98
C ALA A 180 -5.35 -10.50 -17.16
N GLU A 181 -4.99 -11.70 -16.72
CA GLU A 181 -5.94 -12.64 -16.10
C GLU A 181 -6.25 -12.34 -14.63
N TYR A 182 -5.49 -11.46 -14.00
CA TYR A 182 -5.54 -11.26 -12.57
C TYR A 182 -5.93 -9.84 -12.16
N GLU A 183 -6.48 -9.74 -10.96
CA GLU A 183 -6.67 -8.49 -10.25
C GLU A 183 -6.15 -8.62 -8.82
N LEU A 184 -5.59 -7.54 -8.31
CA LEU A 184 -5.14 -7.43 -6.94
C LEU A 184 -6.29 -6.97 -6.08
N THR A 185 -6.59 -7.72 -5.03
CA THR A 185 -7.56 -7.33 -4.02
C THR A 185 -6.92 -6.95 -2.71
N ARG A 186 -7.66 -6.14 -1.96
CA ARG A 186 -7.37 -5.80 -0.57
C ARG A 186 -8.62 -6.02 0.27
N ALA A 187 -8.48 -6.83 1.31
CA ALA A 187 -9.46 -6.98 2.38
C ALA A 187 -8.96 -6.21 3.62
N ILE A 188 -9.88 -5.60 4.36
CA ILE A 188 -9.54 -4.90 5.61
C ILE A 188 -10.56 -5.23 6.70
N GLU A 189 -10.05 -5.66 7.85
CA GLU A 189 -10.83 -5.89 9.05
C GLU A 189 -10.44 -4.86 10.11
N THR A 190 -11.38 -3.98 10.44
CA THR A 190 -11.18 -2.87 11.38
C THR A 190 -11.93 -3.05 12.70
N GLU A 191 -12.86 -4.02 12.75
CA GLU A 191 -13.68 -4.34 13.91
C GLU A 191 -13.18 -5.65 14.54
N ASN A 192 -13.30 -5.80 15.86
CA ASN A 192 -12.90 -7.03 16.57
C ASN A 192 -11.49 -7.54 16.22
N ILE A 193 -10.53 -6.62 16.02
CA ILE A 193 -9.16 -6.92 15.59
C ILE A 193 -8.40 -7.92 16.49
N TYR A 194 -8.84 -8.10 17.74
CA TYR A 194 -8.28 -9.01 18.74
C TYR A 194 -8.97 -10.38 18.77
N ASN A 195 -9.82 -10.69 17.79
CA ASN A 195 -10.38 -12.03 17.65
C ASN A 195 -9.27 -13.07 17.48
N LYS A 196 -9.52 -14.32 17.90
CA LYS A 196 -8.51 -15.38 17.90
C LYS A 196 -8.19 -15.91 16.50
N GLU A 197 -9.18 -15.93 15.60
CA GLU A 197 -9.10 -16.58 14.28
C GLU A 197 -9.38 -15.59 13.15
N PHE A 198 -8.78 -15.82 11.98
CA PHE A 198 -9.10 -15.05 10.78
C PHE A 198 -10.44 -15.46 10.18
N ASP A 199 -11.28 -14.48 9.83
CA ASP A 199 -12.58 -14.71 9.17
C ASP A 199 -12.67 -13.95 7.85
N TRP A 200 -11.74 -14.21 6.94
CA TRP A 200 -11.69 -13.57 5.63
C TRP A 200 -12.92 -13.87 4.74
N LYS A 201 -13.75 -14.86 5.09
CA LYS A 201 -14.97 -15.19 4.34
C LYS A 201 -16.05 -14.12 4.51
N ASN A 202 -16.12 -13.50 5.68
CA ASN A 202 -17.10 -12.46 6.00
C ASN A 202 -16.54 -11.04 5.77
N VAL A 203 -15.24 -10.90 5.52
CA VAL A 203 -14.61 -9.61 5.21
C VAL A 203 -14.75 -9.33 3.71
N LYS A 204 -15.25 -8.14 3.38
CA LYS A 204 -15.38 -7.71 1.99
C LYS A 204 -13.99 -7.45 1.38
N GLU A 205 -13.71 -8.09 0.26
CA GLU A 205 -12.55 -7.81 -0.57
C GLU A 205 -12.86 -6.74 -1.62
N TYR A 206 -11.96 -5.79 -1.79
CA TYR A 206 -12.08 -4.73 -2.78
C TYR A 206 -10.98 -4.88 -3.84
N PRO A 207 -11.31 -4.85 -5.14
CA PRO A 207 -10.30 -4.80 -6.19
C PRO A 207 -9.59 -3.45 -6.11
N LEU A 208 -8.26 -3.48 -6.01
CA LEU A 208 -7.40 -2.30 -6.03
C LEU A 208 -6.90 -2.00 -7.44
N LEU A 209 -6.39 -3.03 -8.12
CA LEU A 209 -5.79 -2.91 -9.43
C LEU A 209 -6.20 -4.10 -10.29
N LYS A 210 -6.65 -3.82 -11.51
CA LYS A 210 -7.03 -4.80 -12.52
C LYS A 210 -5.94 -4.95 -13.57
N ASP A 211 -6.15 -5.86 -14.52
CA ASP A 211 -5.28 -6.08 -15.67
C ASP A 211 -3.83 -6.46 -15.27
N ILE A 212 -3.71 -7.31 -14.26
CA ILE A 212 -2.42 -7.78 -13.78
C ILE A 212 -2.05 -9.06 -14.52
N LYS A 213 -0.85 -9.06 -15.10
CA LYS A 213 -0.24 -10.25 -15.70
C LYS A 213 0.53 -11.07 -14.67
N SER A 214 1.30 -10.41 -13.81
CA SER A 214 2.01 -11.09 -12.70
C SER A 214 2.23 -10.16 -11.51
N PHE A 215 2.23 -10.75 -10.32
CA PHE A 215 2.44 -10.03 -9.07
C PHE A 215 3.16 -10.94 -8.08
N GLN A 216 4.07 -10.41 -7.27
CA GLN A 216 4.71 -11.14 -6.18
C GLN A 216 5.25 -10.22 -5.10
N PHE A 217 5.19 -10.71 -3.86
CA PHE A 217 5.88 -10.16 -2.71
C PHE A 217 7.26 -10.79 -2.56
N LEU A 218 8.22 -9.96 -2.17
CA LEU A 218 9.59 -10.34 -1.88
C LEU A 218 10.04 -9.64 -0.59
N PHE A 219 10.81 -10.33 0.23
CA PHE A 219 11.27 -9.84 1.52
C PHE A 219 12.78 -9.80 1.58
N TRP A 220 13.36 -8.74 2.13
CA TRP A 220 14.81 -8.64 2.24
C TRP A 220 15.35 -9.51 3.38
N ASN A 221 16.30 -10.38 3.07
CA ASN A 221 17.05 -11.13 4.07
C ASN A 221 18.42 -10.46 4.30
N PRO A 222 18.68 -9.87 5.48
CA PRO A 222 19.93 -9.17 5.75
C PRO A 222 21.14 -10.10 5.83
N LYS A 223 20.96 -11.40 6.09
CA LYS A 223 22.08 -12.37 6.18
C LYS A 223 22.59 -12.80 4.82
N THR A 224 21.69 -12.92 3.84
CA THR A 224 22.04 -13.35 2.48
C THR A 224 22.12 -12.19 1.50
N GLU A 225 21.75 -10.97 1.93
CA GLU A 225 21.68 -9.75 1.14
C GLU A 225 20.83 -9.93 -0.14
N LYS A 226 19.78 -10.73 -0.04
CA LYS A 226 18.91 -11.07 -1.17
C LYS A 226 17.44 -11.01 -0.78
N PHE A 227 16.63 -10.73 -1.80
CA PHE A 227 15.18 -10.82 -1.70
C PHE A 227 14.72 -12.27 -1.81
N VAL A 228 13.89 -12.69 -0.86
CA VAL A 228 13.29 -14.03 -0.77
C VAL A 228 11.79 -13.96 -0.96
N ASP A 229 11.17 -15.04 -1.43
CA ASP A 229 9.75 -15.11 -1.75
C ASP A 229 8.87 -15.45 -0.54
N LYS A 230 9.44 -16.07 0.50
CA LYS A 230 8.73 -16.53 1.69
C LYS A 230 9.30 -15.93 2.97
N LEU A 231 8.42 -15.54 3.88
CA LEU A 231 8.80 -15.06 5.21
C LEU A 231 9.55 -16.11 6.03
N ASP A 232 9.29 -17.41 5.83
CA ASP A 232 9.99 -18.50 6.53
C ASP A 232 11.49 -18.57 6.22
N GLN A 233 11.92 -17.98 5.09
CA GLN A 233 13.34 -17.90 4.74
C GLN A 233 14.06 -16.75 5.47
N LEU A 234 13.31 -15.87 6.14
CA LEU A 234 13.86 -14.87 7.06
C LEU A 234 14.16 -15.55 8.40
N THR A 235 15.44 -15.74 8.70
CA THR A 235 15.82 -16.45 9.93
C THR A 235 15.60 -15.62 11.19
N THR A 236 15.96 -14.32 11.17
CA THR A 236 15.87 -13.44 12.36
C THR A 236 14.65 -12.50 12.28
N ASP A 237 14.33 -11.98 11.10
CA ASP A 237 13.33 -10.91 10.94
C ASP A 237 11.97 -11.38 10.41
N LYS A 238 11.60 -12.66 10.60
CA LYS A 238 10.34 -13.22 10.11
C LYS A 238 9.12 -12.39 10.54
N ASP A 239 9.10 -11.98 11.80
CA ASP A 239 7.99 -11.23 12.40
C ASP A 239 8.14 -9.69 12.22
N THR A 240 9.25 -9.23 11.61
CA THR A 240 9.56 -7.79 11.41
C THR A 240 10.28 -7.53 10.07
N PRO A 241 9.67 -7.87 8.93
CA PRO A 241 10.29 -7.67 7.62
C PRO A 241 10.62 -6.19 7.41
N ARG A 242 11.91 -5.89 7.24
CA ARG A 242 12.41 -4.50 7.15
C ARG A 242 12.24 -3.86 5.79
N LEU A 243 12.26 -4.68 4.73
CA LEU A 243 12.00 -4.24 3.37
C LEU A 243 11.08 -5.24 2.69
N ILE A 244 9.99 -4.72 2.15
CA ILE A 244 9.01 -5.48 1.37
C ILE A 244 9.09 -4.94 -0.05
N ARG A 245 9.46 -5.79 -1.00
CA ARG A 245 9.50 -5.45 -2.41
C ARG A 245 8.33 -6.10 -3.12
N ILE A 246 7.66 -5.33 -3.96
CA ILE A 246 6.67 -5.84 -4.89
C ILE A 246 7.29 -5.89 -6.29
N LYS A 247 7.02 -6.97 -7.02
CA LYS A 247 7.22 -7.00 -8.48
C LYS A 247 5.87 -7.23 -9.13
N LEU A 248 5.49 -6.30 -10.00
CA LEU A 248 4.21 -6.24 -10.68
C LEU A 248 4.44 -6.07 -12.17
N VAL A 249 3.73 -6.84 -12.98
CA VAL A 249 3.60 -6.63 -14.42
C VAL A 249 2.14 -6.35 -14.70
N TRP A 250 1.84 -5.12 -15.11
CA TRP A 250 0.50 -4.60 -15.37
C TRP A 250 0.32 -4.31 -16.86
N ILE A 251 -0.87 -4.51 -17.39
CA ILE A 251 -1.19 -4.24 -18.80
C ILE A 251 -2.03 -2.96 -18.88
N ASN A 252 -1.52 -1.95 -19.57
CA ASN A 252 -2.19 -0.65 -19.71
C ASN A 252 -3.31 -0.68 -20.78
N SER A 253 -4.02 0.44 -20.95
CA SER A 253 -5.10 0.60 -21.95
C SER A 253 -4.65 0.40 -23.41
N ASP A 254 -3.36 0.60 -23.70
CA ASP A 254 -2.76 0.36 -25.02
C ASP A 254 -2.26 -1.09 -25.20
N ASN A 255 -2.54 -1.97 -24.25
CA ASN A 255 -2.05 -3.36 -24.21
C ASN A 255 -0.52 -3.50 -24.10
N ASN A 256 0.14 -2.46 -23.57
CA ASN A 256 1.57 -2.49 -23.27
C ASN A 256 1.81 -3.00 -21.85
N GLU A 257 2.88 -3.79 -21.69
CA GLU A 257 3.33 -4.28 -20.39
C GLU A 257 4.13 -3.20 -19.66
N VAL A 258 3.73 -2.92 -18.41
CA VAL A 258 4.39 -2.01 -17.50
C VAL A 258 4.96 -2.82 -16.33
N GLU A 259 6.28 -2.91 -16.27
CA GLU A 259 6.98 -3.57 -15.17
C GLU A 259 7.27 -2.60 -14.04
N ILE A 260 6.93 -2.99 -12.81
CA ILE A 260 7.06 -2.18 -11.62
C ILE A 260 7.77 -2.99 -10.55
N ASP A 261 8.95 -2.52 -10.14
CA ASP A 261 9.69 -3.01 -8.98
C ASP A 261 9.75 -1.88 -7.95
N ARG A 262 9.01 -2.03 -6.84
CA ARG A 262 8.96 -1.03 -5.77
C ARG A 262 9.26 -1.65 -4.43
N THR A 263 10.15 -1.02 -3.68
CA THR A 263 10.54 -1.45 -2.33
C THR A 263 9.98 -0.49 -1.30
N TYR A 264 9.31 -1.05 -0.29
CA TYR A 264 8.71 -0.35 0.83
C TYR A 264 9.45 -0.67 2.12
N ARG A 265 9.44 0.29 3.05
CA ARG A 265 10.06 0.17 4.37
C ARG A 265 9.05 0.55 5.45
N PRO A 266 8.83 -0.29 6.48
CA PRO A 266 8.11 0.12 7.68
C PRO A 266 8.81 1.28 8.40
N LEU A 267 8.05 2.29 8.81
CA LEU A 267 8.53 3.53 9.45
C LEU A 267 8.79 3.34 10.94
N TYR A 268 9.47 2.25 11.28
CA TYR A 268 9.97 2.01 12.63
C TYR A 268 11.50 2.12 12.66
N PRO A 269 12.07 2.57 13.79
CA PRO A 269 13.51 2.55 13.96
C PRO A 269 14.05 1.12 13.87
N TYR A 270 15.34 1.01 13.62
CA TYR A 270 16.03 -0.27 13.73
C TYR A 270 16.06 -0.67 15.21
N PHE A 271 15.67 -1.92 15.48
CA PHE A 271 15.67 -2.49 16.82
C PHE A 271 16.09 -3.95 16.70
N ASP A 272 17.18 -4.28 17.37
CA ASP A 272 17.73 -5.64 17.41
C ASP A 272 17.17 -6.34 18.66
N THR A 273 16.19 -7.21 18.42
CA THR A 273 15.51 -7.98 19.47
C THR A 273 16.45 -8.96 20.16
N GLU A 274 17.39 -9.57 19.43
CA GLU A 274 18.35 -10.53 19.98
C GLU A 274 19.37 -9.82 20.89
N LYS A 275 19.83 -8.63 20.49
CA LYS A 275 20.76 -7.83 21.30
C LYS A 275 20.09 -7.33 22.58
N ASP A 276 18.87 -6.80 22.51
CA ASP A 276 18.12 -6.36 23.69
C ASP A 276 17.89 -7.51 24.69
N GLU A 277 17.56 -8.70 24.19
CA GLU A 277 17.40 -9.90 25.04
C GLU A 277 18.72 -10.29 25.72
N LYS A 278 19.83 -10.34 24.97
CA LYS A 278 21.17 -10.62 25.52
C LYS A 278 21.60 -9.60 26.56
N GLU A 279 21.35 -8.31 26.32
CA GLU A 279 21.67 -7.24 27.27
C GLU A 279 20.85 -7.37 28.57
N LYS A 280 19.55 -7.67 28.47
CA LYS A 280 18.70 -7.96 29.63
C LYS A 280 19.17 -9.19 30.39
N GLU A 281 19.61 -10.24 29.70
CA GLU A 281 20.19 -11.42 30.35
C GLU A 281 21.49 -11.10 31.09
N ASN A 282 22.38 -10.31 30.48
CA ASN A 282 23.66 -9.94 31.09
C ASN A 282 23.47 -9.01 32.29
N ALA A 283 22.56 -8.04 32.19
CA ALA A 283 22.17 -7.18 33.31
C ALA A 283 21.64 -7.99 34.49
N ARG A 284 20.85 -9.04 34.23
CA ARG A 284 20.35 -9.96 35.26
C ARG A 284 21.41 -10.90 35.83
N LYS A 285 22.47 -11.21 35.08
CA LYS A 285 23.64 -11.99 35.54
C LYS A 285 24.64 -11.16 36.35
N GLY A 286 24.46 -9.83 36.42
CA GLY A 286 25.34 -8.93 37.17
C GLY A 286 26.54 -8.40 36.37
N ASP A 287 26.62 -8.71 35.06
CA ASP A 287 27.70 -8.28 34.17
C ASP A 287 27.28 -7.04 33.38
N GLN A 288 27.22 -5.86 34.00
CA GLN A 288 27.03 -4.60 33.25
C GLN A 288 28.37 -3.91 32.96
N LYS A 289 28.70 -3.76 31.67
CA LYS A 289 29.57 -2.67 31.20
C LYS A 289 28.71 -1.42 30.96
N PRO A 290 29.06 -0.25 31.50
CA PRO A 290 28.32 0.99 31.26
C PRO A 290 28.62 1.53 29.86
N GLY A 291 27.56 1.86 29.09
CA GLY A 291 27.66 2.59 27.81
C GLY A 291 27.02 1.93 26.58
N SER A 292 25.85 1.28 26.67
CA SER A 292 25.17 0.75 25.47
C SER A 292 24.25 1.79 24.80
N PRO A 293 24.25 1.91 23.44
CA PRO A 293 23.48 2.92 22.69
C PRO A 293 21.97 2.89 22.86
N ASN A 294 21.40 1.81 23.42
CA ASN A 294 19.95 1.61 23.53
C ASN A 294 19.34 2.09 24.85
N THR A 295 20.08 2.85 25.65
CA THR A 295 19.54 3.47 26.87
C THR A 295 18.85 4.80 26.51
N PRO A 296 17.60 5.06 26.95
CA PRO A 296 16.99 6.38 26.77
C PRO A 296 17.86 7.46 27.43
N GLY A 297 18.47 8.33 26.62
CA GLY A 297 19.41 9.37 27.07
C GLY A 297 20.90 9.06 26.89
N ALA A 298 21.27 7.92 26.27
CA ALA A 298 22.64 7.69 25.85
C ALA A 298 23.04 8.67 24.73
N PRO A 299 24.26 9.25 24.75
CA PRO A 299 24.73 10.06 23.65
C PRO A 299 24.82 9.20 22.39
N VAL A 300 24.24 9.71 21.30
CA VAL A 300 24.43 9.14 19.97
C VAL A 300 25.92 9.26 19.65
N GLU A 301 26.66 8.15 19.71
CA GLU A 301 28.00 8.11 19.12
C GLU A 301 27.83 8.36 17.62
N SER A 302 28.22 9.56 17.21
CA SER A 302 28.43 9.88 15.81
C SER A 302 29.55 8.97 15.35
N GLN A 303 29.23 8.01 14.48
CA GLN A 303 30.25 7.34 13.70
C GLN A 303 30.88 8.43 12.83
N GLU A 304 32.08 8.87 13.22
CA GLU A 304 32.96 9.64 12.36
C GLU A 304 33.15 8.84 11.06
N GLU A 305 32.96 9.56 9.96
CA GLU A 305 33.34 9.17 8.62
C GLU A 305 34.83 8.81 8.61
N ASP A 306 35.14 7.54 8.36
CA ASP A 306 36.39 7.17 7.72
C ASP A 306 36.07 6.63 6.32
N LEU A 307 36.69 7.31 5.35
CA LEU A 307 36.62 7.16 3.90
C LEU A 307 36.80 5.72 3.39
#